data_AF-A0A7I7SCF7-F1
#
_entry.id   AF-A0A7I7SCF7-F1
#
_cell.length_a   1.000
_cell.length_b   1.000
_cell.length_c   1.000
_cell.angle_alpha   90.00
_cell.angle_beta   90.00
_cell.angle_gamma   90.00
#
_symmetry.space_group_name_H-M   'P 1'
#
loop_
_entity.id
_entity.type
_entity.pdbx_description
1 polymer ?
#
loop_
_entity_poly.entity_id
_entity_poly.type
_entity_poly.pdbx_seq_one_letter_code
_entity_poly.pdbx_strand_id
1 'polypeptide(L)'
;MSGDNDGDIEIKSKSGFRATLSQLGQVHEQIPVKKADSEGVRSAAESAASNGEAGAPIFTAVLAALGEALKGLGDHIDAADSSVGSALTDLTSLVDGMEAIDDDGAAKVRES
;
A
#
# COMPACT_ATOMS: atom_id res chain seq x y z
N MET A 1 15.68 27.43 14.48
CA MET A 1 15.22 27.52 13.07
C MET A 1 15.65 26.21 12.44
N SER A 2 14.78 25.19 12.44
CA SER A 2 13.99 24.77 11.25
C SER A 2 14.92 24.67 10.03
N GLY A 3 15.38 23.52 9.56
CA GLY A 3 14.71 22.22 9.43
C GLY A 3 14.15 22.17 8.02
N ASP A 4 14.87 21.55 7.09
CA ASP A 4 14.39 21.05 5.79
C ASP A 4 15.40 20.02 5.29
N ASN A 5 15.02 18.75 5.41
CA ASN A 5 15.68 17.65 4.73
C ASN A 5 14.84 17.45 3.46
N ASP A 6 15.03 18.35 2.50
CA ASP A 6 14.30 18.33 1.23
C ASP A 6 14.57 16.99 0.55
N GLY A 7 13.52 16.18 0.45
CA GLY A 7 13.55 14.86 -0.17
C GLY A 7 13.65 14.97 -1.67
N ASP A 8 14.77 15.46 -2.18
CA ASP A 8 15.07 15.48 -3.60
C ASP A 8 15.20 14.03 -4.11
N ILE A 9 14.28 13.62 -4.98
CA ILE A 9 14.31 12.33 -5.66
C ILE A 9 14.98 12.52 -7.02
N GLU A 10 16.22 12.05 -7.16
CA GLU A 10 16.95 12.09 -8.43
C GLU A 10 16.52 10.90 -9.33
N ILE A 11 15.80 11.20 -10.42
CA ILE A 11 15.41 10.20 -11.43
C ILE A 11 16.56 10.04 -12.44
N LYS A 12 17.43 9.04 -12.21
CA LYS A 12 18.58 8.74 -13.09
C LYS A 12 18.20 8.15 -14.45
N SER A 13 17.02 7.55 -14.54
CA SER A 13 16.47 6.98 -15.77
C SER A 13 14.95 6.93 -15.68
N LYS A 14 14.25 7.60 -16.60
CA LYS A 14 12.78 7.62 -16.67
C LYS A 14 12.20 6.22 -16.87
N SER A 15 12.78 5.44 -17.79
CA SER A 15 12.35 4.06 -18.05
C SER A 15 12.59 3.14 -16.85
N GLY A 16 13.73 3.30 -16.17
CA GLY A 16 14.02 2.59 -14.92
C GLY A 16 13.03 2.95 -13.81
N PHE A 17 12.69 4.23 -13.68
CA PHE A 17 11.72 4.70 -12.70
C PHE A 17 10.30 4.18 -12.98
N ARG A 18 9.85 4.20 -14.24
CA ARG A 18 8.58 3.57 -14.65
C ARG A 18 8.55 2.07 -14.35
N ALA A 19 9.66 1.36 -14.61
CA ALA A 19 9.76 -0.07 -14.28
C ALA A 19 9.64 -0.31 -12.78
N THR A 20 10.28 0.53 -11.95
CA THR A 20 10.14 0.47 -10.48
C THR A 20 8.71 0.77 -10.04
N LEU A 21 8.04 1.80 -10.59
CA LEU A 21 6.64 2.08 -10.28
C LEU A 21 5.73 0.90 -10.66
N SER A 22 5.96 0.27 -11.80
CA SER A 22 5.20 -0.91 -12.24
C SER A 22 5.40 -2.10 -11.29
N GLN A 23 6.65 -2.37 -10.87
CA GLN A 23 6.94 -3.41 -9.87
C GLN A 23 6.26 -3.11 -8.53
N LEU A 24 6.29 -1.85 -8.11
CA LEU A 24 5.67 -1.42 -6.86
C LEU A 24 4.13 -1.54 -6.93
N GLY A 25 3.52 -1.25 -8.09
CA GLY A 25 2.12 -1.53 -8.37
C GLY A 25 1.77 -3.03 -8.28
N GLN A 26 2.59 -3.91 -8.86
CA GLN A 26 2.38 -5.37 -8.76
C GLN A 26 2.48 -5.89 -7.31
N VAL A 27 3.32 -5.28 -6.48
CA VAL A 27 3.41 -5.62 -5.05
C VAL A 27 2.20 -5.06 -4.30
N HIS A 28 1.76 -3.85 -4.64
CA HIS A 28 0.56 -3.22 -4.08
C HIS A 28 -0.70 -4.05 -4.35
N GLU A 29 -0.85 -4.63 -5.53
CA GLU A 29 -1.94 -5.55 -5.89
C GLU A 29 -2.00 -6.83 -5.02
N GLN A 30 -0.94 -7.19 -4.30
CA GLN A 30 -0.92 -8.34 -3.38
C GLN A 30 -1.49 -8.01 -2.00
N ILE A 31 -1.62 -6.73 -1.64
CA ILE A 31 -2.13 -6.29 -0.33
C ILE A 31 -3.56 -6.79 -0.09
N PRO A 32 -4.52 -6.66 -1.03
CA PRO A 32 -5.89 -7.16 -0.83
C PRO A 32 -5.95 -8.68 -0.59
N VAL A 33 -5.10 -9.46 -1.25
CA VAL A 33 -5.03 -10.92 -1.08
C VAL A 33 -4.59 -11.28 0.34
N LYS A 34 -3.50 -10.66 0.81
CA LYS A 34 -2.99 -10.87 2.18
C LYS A 34 -3.97 -10.37 3.25
N LYS A 35 -4.73 -9.32 2.95
CA LYS A 35 -5.82 -8.86 3.81
C LYS A 35 -6.91 -9.91 3.92
N ALA A 36 -7.38 -10.47 2.80
CA ALA A 36 -8.39 -11.52 2.79
C ALA A 36 -7.95 -12.76 3.59
N ASP A 37 -6.69 -13.19 3.46
CA ASP A 37 -6.12 -14.28 4.25
C ASP A 37 -6.19 -13.96 5.76
N SER A 38 -5.86 -12.73 6.15
CA SER A 38 -5.89 -12.26 7.54
C SER A 38 -7.31 -12.20 8.10
N GLU A 39 -8.29 -11.78 7.29
CA GLU A 39 -9.72 -11.81 7.65
C GLU A 39 -10.24 -13.24 7.83
N GLY A 40 -9.75 -14.20 7.04
CA GLY A 40 -10.02 -15.62 7.21
C GLY A 40 -9.54 -16.14 8.56
N VAL A 41 -8.31 -15.79 8.95
CA VAL A 41 -7.74 -16.15 10.27
C VAL A 41 -8.54 -15.49 11.40
N ARG A 42 -8.93 -14.22 11.25
CA ARG A 42 -9.78 -13.51 12.23
C ARG A 42 -11.11 -14.24 12.43
N SER A 43 -11.78 -14.57 11.34
CA SER A 43 -13.08 -15.26 11.36
C SER A 43 -12.99 -16.64 12.02
N ALA A 44 -11.89 -17.36 11.78
CA ALA A 44 -11.61 -18.63 12.44
C ALA A 44 -11.36 -18.46 13.95
N ALA A 45 -10.63 -17.43 14.37
CA ALA A 45 -10.39 -17.12 15.78
C ALA A 45 -11.69 -16.73 16.51
N GLU A 46 -12.54 -15.90 15.92
CA GLU A 46 -13.85 -15.52 16.46
C GLU A 46 -14.80 -16.74 16.55
N SER A 47 -14.78 -17.61 15.54
CA SER A 47 -15.55 -18.86 15.54
C SER A 47 -15.07 -19.82 16.63
N ALA A 48 -13.76 -19.95 16.82
CA ALA A 48 -13.19 -20.77 17.89
C ALA A 48 -13.51 -20.20 19.29
N ALA A 49 -13.54 -18.87 19.44
CA ALA A 49 -13.93 -18.22 20.69
C ALA A 49 -15.41 -18.44 21.04
N SER A 50 -16.29 -18.37 20.04
CA SER A 50 -17.74 -18.49 20.22
C SER A 50 -18.24 -19.93 20.41
N ASN A 51 -17.55 -20.93 19.85
CA ASN A 51 -17.97 -22.34 19.93
C ASN A 51 -17.66 -23.03 21.27
N GLY A 52 -17.00 -22.38 22.23
CA GLY A 52 -16.78 -22.93 23.58
C GLY A 52 -15.94 -24.21 23.68
N GLU A 53 -15.50 -24.79 22.55
CA GLU A 53 -14.64 -25.99 22.51
C GLU A 53 -13.21 -25.72 22.99
N ALA A 54 -12.82 -24.44 23.11
CA ALA A 54 -11.66 -24.06 23.86
C ALA A 54 -11.95 -24.29 25.36
N GLY A 55 -11.67 -25.51 25.85
CA GLY A 55 -12.05 -26.05 27.16
C GLY A 55 -11.63 -25.28 28.42
N ALA A 56 -11.21 -24.02 28.33
CA ALA A 56 -11.06 -23.11 29.45
C ALA A 56 -11.40 -21.65 29.05
N PRO A 57 -12.11 -20.88 29.89
CA PRO A 57 -12.48 -19.47 29.65
C PRO A 57 -11.32 -18.55 29.27
N ILE A 58 -10.10 -18.89 29.70
CA ILE A 58 -8.89 -18.13 29.39
C ILE A 58 -8.54 -18.19 27.89
N PHE A 59 -8.84 -19.30 27.21
CA PHE A 59 -8.60 -19.43 25.76
C PHE A 59 -9.62 -18.61 24.95
N THR A 60 -10.88 -18.56 25.38
CA THR A 60 -11.90 -17.69 24.76
C THR A 60 -11.47 -16.22 24.83
N ALA A 61 -10.96 -15.75 25.97
CA ALA A 61 -10.47 -14.39 26.12
C ALA A 61 -9.24 -14.09 25.22
N VAL A 62 -8.31 -15.03 25.11
CA VAL A 62 -7.13 -14.90 24.23
C VAL A 62 -7.53 -14.88 22.75
N LEU A 63 -8.47 -15.72 22.33
CA LEU A 63 -8.97 -15.75 20.96
C LEU A 63 -9.75 -14.47 20.59
N ALA A 64 -10.53 -13.93 21.53
CA ALA A 64 -11.19 -12.64 21.34
C ALA A 64 -10.18 -11.48 21.22
N ALA A 65 -9.15 -11.45 22.07
CA ALA A 65 -8.08 -10.45 21.99
C ALA A 65 -7.27 -10.56 20.68
N LEU A 66 -7.03 -11.79 20.19
CA LEU A 66 -6.43 -12.04 18.89
C LEU A 66 -7.32 -11.51 17.75
N GLY A 67 -8.63 -11.73 17.81
CA GLY A 67 -9.59 -11.19 16.83
C GLY A 67 -9.54 -9.66 16.74
N GLU A 68 -9.52 -8.98 17.89
CA GLU A 68 -9.44 -7.51 17.94
C GLU A 68 -8.08 -7.00 17.43
N ALA A 69 -6.98 -7.66 17.76
CA ALA A 69 -5.65 -7.32 17.25
C ALA A 69 -5.56 -7.49 15.72
N LEU A 70 -6.14 -8.56 15.18
CA LEU A 70 -6.23 -8.81 13.74
C LEU A 70 -7.11 -7.78 13.03
N LYS A 71 -8.17 -7.31 13.68
CA LYS A 71 -9.00 -6.21 13.17
C LYS A 71 -8.21 -4.90 13.08
N GLY A 72 -7.52 -4.51 14.15
CA GLY A 72 -6.68 -3.30 14.14
C GLY A 72 -5.57 -3.39 13.08
N LEU A 73 -4.97 -4.57 12.90
CA LEU A 73 -4.02 -4.80 11.81
C LEU A 73 -4.66 -4.61 10.43
N GLY A 74 -5.89 -5.07 10.23
CA GLY A 74 -6.67 -4.85 9.01
C GLY A 74 -6.88 -3.36 8.69
N ASP A 75 -7.27 -2.56 9.69
CA ASP A 75 -7.47 -1.11 9.52
C ASP A 75 -6.15 -0.40 9.14
N HIS A 76 -5.03 -0.82 9.73
CA HIS A 76 -3.70 -0.31 9.37
C HIS A 76 -3.28 -0.72 7.95
N ILE A 77 -3.59 -1.94 7.52
CA ILE A 77 -3.35 -2.41 6.16
C ILE A 77 -4.18 -1.60 5.16
N ASP A 78 -5.45 -1.29 5.46
CA ASP A 78 -6.31 -0.46 4.60
C ASP A 78 -5.79 0.97 4.45
N ALA A 79 -5.34 1.58 5.56
CA ALA A 79 -4.73 2.89 5.52
C ALA A 79 -3.43 2.89 4.70
N ALA A 80 -2.61 1.84 4.84
CA ALA A 80 -1.38 1.68 4.06
C ALA A 80 -1.68 1.45 2.58
N ASP A 81 -2.67 0.62 2.26
CA ASP A 81 -3.12 0.32 0.90
C ASP A 81 -3.56 1.61 0.18
N SER A 82 -4.42 2.39 0.81
CA SER A 82 -4.88 3.67 0.25
C SER A 82 -3.74 4.68 0.09
N SER A 83 -2.82 4.76 1.06
CA SER A 83 -1.68 5.68 1.00
C SER A 83 -0.72 5.32 -0.13
N VAL A 84 -0.38 4.03 -0.27
CA VAL A 84 0.49 3.53 -1.34
C VAL A 84 -0.16 3.70 -2.71
N GLY A 85 -1.46 3.41 -2.84
CA GLY A 85 -2.20 3.60 -4.09
C GLY A 85 -2.24 5.06 -4.54
N SER A 86 -2.46 6.00 -3.62
CA SER A 86 -2.38 7.44 -3.90
C SER A 86 -0.98 7.85 -4.33
N ALA A 87 0.06 7.43 -3.59
CA ALA A 87 1.45 7.76 -3.93
C ALA A 87 1.86 7.20 -5.30
N LEU A 88 1.44 5.97 -5.65
CA LEU A 88 1.66 5.40 -6.98
C LEU A 88 0.98 6.21 -8.08
N THR A 89 -0.23 6.68 -7.83
CA THR A 89 -1.00 7.52 -8.77
C THR A 89 -0.31 8.87 -8.98
N ASP A 90 0.11 9.52 -7.90
CA ASP A 90 0.79 10.82 -7.94
C ASP A 90 2.13 10.72 -8.68
N LEU A 91 2.94 9.70 -8.37
CA LEU A 91 4.23 9.47 -9.00
C LEU A 91 4.09 9.11 -10.49
N THR A 92 3.06 8.34 -10.86
CA THR A 92 2.77 8.03 -12.26
C THR A 92 2.36 9.30 -13.02
N SER A 93 1.47 10.11 -12.44
CA SER A 93 1.02 11.37 -13.03
C SER A 93 2.17 12.37 -13.21
N LEU A 94 3.09 12.43 -12.24
CA LEU A 94 4.29 13.24 -12.33
C LEU A 94 5.16 12.84 -13.52
N VAL A 95 5.40 11.54 -13.70
CA VAL A 95 6.21 11.02 -14.81
C VAL A 95 5.54 11.29 -16.16
N ASP A 96 4.24 11.04 -16.27
CA ASP A 96 3.46 11.31 -17.48
C ASP A 96 3.49 12.81 -17.83
N GLY A 97 3.36 13.69 -16.82
CA GLY A 97 3.47 15.14 -17.00
C GLY A 97 4.86 15.59 -17.46
N MET A 98 5.92 14.98 -16.93
CA MET A 98 7.30 15.24 -17.39
C MET A 98 7.53 14.82 -18.84
N GLU A 99 6.88 13.77 -19.32
CA GLU A 99 6.95 13.36 -20.74
C GLU A 99 6.23 14.33 -21.65
N ALA A 100 5.03 14.78 -21.26
CA ALA A 100 4.28 15.78 -22.03
C ALA A 100 5.07 17.09 -22.20
N ILE A 101 5.77 17.55 -21.15
CA ILE A 101 6.61 18.76 -21.22
C ILE A 101 7.80 18.57 -22.18
N ASP A 102 8.46 17.41 -22.14
CA ASP A 102 9.59 17.12 -23.03
C ASP A 102 9.14 17.07 -24.50
N ASP A 103 8.00 16.43 -24.78
CA ASP A 103 7.43 16.31 -26.12
C ASP A 103 7.00 17.68 -26.68
N ASP A 104 6.32 18.50 -25.87
CA ASP A 104 5.94 19.87 -26.22
C ASP A 104 7.16 20.76 -26.48
N GLY A 105 8.20 20.62 -25.65
CA GLY A 105 9.47 21.32 -25.84
C GLY A 105 10.16 20.93 -27.15
N ALA A 106 10.22 19.62 -27.44
CA ALA A 106 10.80 19.11 -28.67
C ALA A 106 10.01 19.56 -29.91
N ALA A 107 8.68 19.63 -29.84
CA ALA A 107 7.84 20.14 -30.91
C ALA A 107 8.14 21.61 -31.22
N LYS A 108 8.20 22.48 -30.20
CA LYS A 108 8.51 23.91 -30.38
C LYS A 108 9.88 24.17 -31.01
N VAL A 109 10.89 23.36 -30.70
CA VAL A 109 12.23 23.46 -31.33
C VAL A 109 12.19 23.07 -32.81
N ARG A 110 11.37 22.08 -33.21
CA ARG A 110 11.23 21.70 -34.63
C ARG A 110 10.49 22.75 -35.46
N GLU A 111 9.66 23.56 -34.81
CA GLU A 111 8.88 24.63 -35.44
C GLU A 111 9.65 25.99 -35.51
N SER A 112 10.84 26.08 -34.90
CA SER A 112 11.71 27.27 -34.89
C SER A 112 12.83 27.18 -35.92
#